data_AF-A0A524JZE3-F1
#
_entry.id   AF-A0A524JZE3-F1
#
_cell.length_a   1.000
_cell.length_b   1.000
_cell.length_c   1.000
_cell.angle_alpha   90.00
_cell.angle_beta   90.00
_cell.angle_gamma   90.00
#
_symmetry.space_group_name_H-M   'P 1'
#
loop_
_entity.id
_entity.type
_entity.pdbx_description
1 polymer ?
#
loop_
_entity_poly.entity_id
_entity_poly.type
_entity_poly.pdbx_seq_one_letter_code
_entity_poly.pdbx_strand_id
1 'polypeptide(L)'
;VHFRDIKDILANLITLWFFATPIIYTYGSVPKALQYVLNLNPMTHIVESYHYAFYFGSLPHWKRFSVTILVGLLFFYMGYLLFDKLRDTYVEEV
;
A
#
# COMPACT_ATOMS: atom_id res chain seq x y z
N VAL A 1 4.16 -18.05 20.41
CA VAL A 1 5.40 -17.43 19.86
C VAL A 1 5.34 -17.25 18.33
N HIS A 2 4.34 -17.82 17.63
CA HIS A 2 4.24 -17.84 16.16
C HIS A 2 4.05 -16.48 15.44
N PHE A 3 3.39 -15.50 16.05
CA PHE A 3 3.12 -14.19 15.40
C PHE A 3 4.14 -13.10 15.73
N ARG A 4 5.11 -13.38 16.61
CA ARG A 4 6.10 -12.38 17.03
C ARG A 4 7.05 -12.02 15.89
N ASP A 5 7.53 -13.03 15.16
CA ASP A 5 8.42 -12.85 14.02
C ASP A 5 7.73 -12.12 12.87
N ILE A 6 6.44 -12.39 12.65
CA ILE A 6 5.63 -11.69 11.64
C ILE A 6 5.53 -10.19 11.96
N LYS A 7 5.34 -9.83 13.23
CA LYS A 7 5.28 -8.43 13.66
C LYS A 7 6.58 -7.69 13.37
N ASP A 8 7.72 -8.29 13.69
CA ASP A 8 9.03 -7.66 13.49
C ASP A 8 9.40 -7.56 12.01
N ILE A 9 9.07 -8.58 11.20
CA ILE A 9 9.23 -8.54 9.74
C ILE A 9 8.35 -7.45 9.13
N LEU A 10 7.07 -7.37 9.52
CA LEU A 10 6.15 -6.35 9.03
C LEU A 10 6.62 -4.94 9.40
N ALA A 11 7.14 -4.72 10.60
CA ALA A 11 7.65 -3.42 11.02
C ALA A 11 8.81 -2.95 10.11
N ASN A 12 9.77 -3.83 9.83
CA ASN A 12 10.86 -3.55 8.92
C ASN A 12 10.37 -3.33 7.48
N LEU A 13 9.41 -4.15 7.03
CA LEU A 13 8.82 -4.03 5.70
C LEU A 13 8.10 -2.70 5.52
N ILE A 14 7.31 -2.26 6.49
CA ILE A 14 6.61 -0.96 6.45
C ILE A 14 7.62 0.18 6.42
N THR A 15 8.72 0.08 7.18
CA THR A 15 9.79 1.08 7.17
C THR A 15 10.44 1.17 5.79
N LEU A 16 10.73 0.03 5.15
CA LEU A 16 11.24 0.02 3.78
C LEU A 16 10.20 0.54 2.77
N TRP A 17 8.92 0.19 2.96
CA TRP A 17 7.81 0.63 2.12
C TRP A 17 7.64 2.15 2.16
N PHE A 18 7.85 2.78 3.32
CA PHE A 18 7.84 4.23 3.48
C PHE A 18 8.81 4.90 2.51
N PHE A 19 10.07 4.42 2.42
CA PHE A 19 11.06 4.94 1.47
C PHE A 19 10.73 4.57 0.01
N ALA A 20 10.10 3.42 -0.21
CA ALA A 20 9.62 2.98 -1.52
C ALA A 20 8.36 3.72 -2.00
N THR A 21 7.86 4.67 -1.23
CA THR A 21 6.76 5.56 -1.61
C THR A 21 7.22 7.01 -1.61
N PRO A 22 6.71 7.86 -2.52
CA PRO A 22 7.11 9.26 -2.61
C PRO A 22 6.43 10.10 -1.52
N ILE A 23 6.80 9.84 -0.25
CA ILE A 23 6.30 10.58 0.92
C ILE A 23 7.19 11.79 1.21
N ILE A 24 8.51 11.58 1.29
CA ILE A 24 9.50 12.63 1.60
C ILE A 24 10.08 13.29 0.34
N TYR A 25 9.80 12.73 -0.83
CA TYR A 25 10.26 13.22 -2.14
C TYR A 25 9.10 13.29 -3.13
N THR A 26 9.22 14.14 -4.15
CA THR A 26 8.21 14.27 -5.19
C THR A 26 8.43 13.24 -6.29
N TYR A 27 7.35 12.71 -6.86
CA TYR A 27 7.40 11.71 -7.93
C TYR A 27 8.24 12.17 -9.15
N GLY A 28 8.20 13.46 -9.48
CA GLY A 28 8.95 14.04 -10.59
C GLY A 28 10.47 14.12 -10.39
N SER A 29 10.97 14.02 -9.16
CA SER A 29 12.41 14.08 -8.85
C SER A 29 13.15 12.76 -9.10
N VAL A 30 12.41 11.67 -9.33
CA VAL A 30 12.94 10.30 -9.41
C VAL A 30 13.27 9.91 -10.86
N PRO A 31 14.35 9.17 -11.14
CA PRO A 31 14.65 8.65 -12.48
C PRO A 31 13.49 7.86 -13.12
N LYS A 32 13.31 7.97 -14.44
CA LYS A 32 12.22 7.32 -15.18
C LYS A 32 12.11 5.80 -14.95
N ALA A 33 13.23 5.10 -14.78
CA ALA A 33 13.22 3.66 -14.50
C ALA A 33 12.51 3.32 -13.18
N LEU A 34 12.76 4.11 -12.14
CA LEU A 34 12.13 3.93 -10.82
C LEU A 34 10.69 4.42 -10.80
N GLN A 35 10.32 5.39 -11.65
CA GLN A 35 8.94 5.85 -11.80
C GLN A 35 7.97 4.72 -12.22
N TYR A 36 8.43 3.74 -13.01
CA TYR A 36 7.64 2.55 -13.34
C TYR A 36 7.37 1.68 -12.12
N VAL A 37 8.38 1.43 -11.30
CA VAL A 37 8.24 0.65 -10.05
C VAL A 37 7.30 1.37 -9.09
N LEU A 38 7.45 2.69 -8.95
CA LEU A 38 6.59 3.51 -8.11
C LEU A 38 5.13 3.51 -8.58
N ASN A 39 4.87 3.48 -9.90
CA ASN A 39 3.51 3.39 -10.45
C ASN A 39 2.82 2.04 -10.17
N LEU A 40 3.58 0.95 -9.98
CA LEU A 40 3.01 -0.33 -9.60
C LEU A 40 2.55 -0.35 -8.14
N ASN A 41 3.11 0.53 -7.30
CA ASN A 41 2.74 0.61 -5.90
C ASN A 41 1.43 1.41 -5.73
N PRO A 42 0.33 0.80 -5.24
CA PRO A 42 -0.95 1.48 -5.07
C PRO A 42 -0.89 2.64 -4.08
N MET A 43 0.03 2.60 -3.10
CA MET A 43 0.23 3.67 -2.12
C MET A 43 0.81 4.93 -2.75
N THR A 44 1.61 4.80 -3.81
CA THR A 44 2.16 5.96 -4.53
C THR A 44 1.05 6.86 -5.06
N HIS A 45 0.01 6.27 -5.66
CA HIS A 45 -1.12 7.04 -6.21
C HIS A 45 -1.91 7.77 -5.12
N ILE A 46 -2.01 7.21 -3.92
CA ILE A 46 -2.67 7.84 -2.77
C ILE A 46 -1.86 9.06 -2.31
N VAL A 47 -0.57 8.88 -2.07
CA VAL A 47 0.32 9.96 -1.59
C VAL A 47 0.44 11.06 -2.63
N GLU A 48 0.56 10.72 -3.92
CA GLU A 48 0.57 11.69 -5.01
C GLU A 48 -0.76 12.46 -5.08
N SER A 49 -1.90 11.80 -4.87
CA SER A 49 -3.20 12.48 -4.80
C SER A 49 -3.28 13.48 -3.66
N TYR A 50 -2.69 13.15 -2.50
CA TYR A 50 -2.56 14.11 -1.39
C TYR A 50 -1.67 15.29 -1.77
N HIS A 51 -0.53 15.07 -2.42
CA HIS A 51 0.31 16.15 -2.91
C HIS A 51 -0.44 17.07 -3.89
N TYR A 52 -1.19 16.52 -4.84
CA TYR A 52 -1.98 17.33 -5.78
C TYR A 52 -3.12 18.10 -5.10
N ALA A 53 -3.80 17.48 -4.14
CA ALA A 53 -4.89 18.10 -3.40
C ALA A 53 -4.39 19.25 -2.51
N PHE A 54 -3.30 19.04 -1.76
CA PHE A 54 -2.79 20.03 -0.81
C PHE A 54 -1.89 21.11 -1.44
N TYR A 55 -1.01 20.76 -2.38
CA TYR A 55 -0.07 21.73 -2.97
C TYR A 55 -0.60 22.42 -4.22
N PHE A 56 -1.36 21.71 -5.06
CA PHE A 56 -1.75 22.22 -6.38
C PHE A 56 -3.24 22.59 -6.47
N GLY A 57 -4.04 22.26 -5.45
CA GLY A 57 -5.49 22.52 -5.45
C GLY A 57 -6.23 21.88 -6.64
N SER A 58 -5.62 20.87 -7.26
CA SER A 58 -6.09 20.25 -8.50
C SER A 58 -6.63 18.87 -8.22
N LEU A 59 -7.66 18.47 -8.98
CA LEU A 59 -8.27 17.15 -8.83
C LEU A 59 -7.25 16.05 -9.17
N PRO A 60 -7.10 15.03 -8.30
CA PRO A 60 -6.19 13.93 -8.56
C PRO A 60 -6.58 13.19 -9.84
N HIS A 61 -5.62 12.57 -10.52
CA HIS A 61 -5.90 11.84 -11.76
C HIS A 61 -6.78 10.60 -11.48
N TRP A 62 -8.08 10.69 -11.84
CA TRP A 62 -9.09 9.63 -11.63
C TRP A 62 -8.67 8.24 -12.15
N LYS A 63 -7.89 8.20 -13.24
CA LYS A 63 -7.38 6.93 -13.82
C LYS A 63 -6.40 6.20 -12.90
N ARG A 64 -5.58 6.91 -12.13
CA ARG A 64 -4.62 6.30 -11.19
C ARG A 64 -5.34 5.85 -9.92
N PHE A 65 -6.32 6.63 -9.49
CA PHE A 65 -7.14 6.34 -8.32
C PHE A 65 -7.98 5.06 -8.48
N SER A 66 -8.57 4.81 -9.66
CA SER A 66 -9.35 3.60 -9.91
C SER A 66 -8.52 2.31 -9.86
N VAL A 67 -7.26 2.35 -10.31
CA VAL A 67 -6.33 1.21 -10.20
C VAL A 67 -6.04 0.90 -8.74
N THR A 68 -5.82 1.91 -7.91
CA THR A 68 -5.63 1.72 -6.48
C THR A 68 -6.85 1.12 -5.80
N ILE A 69 -8.07 1.55 -6.15
CA ILE A 69 -9.31 0.95 -5.62
C ILE A 69 -9.41 -0.53 -6.00
N LEU A 70 -9.13 -0.88 -7.26
CA LEU A 70 -9.15 -2.27 -7.74
C LEU A 70 -8.16 -3.15 -6.97
N VAL A 71 -6.93 -2.66 -6.79
CA VAL A 71 -5.90 -3.38 -6.00
C VAL A 71 -6.34 -3.50 -4.54
N GLY A 72 -6.89 -2.44 -3.94
CA GLY A 72 -7.42 -2.47 -2.58
C GLY A 72 -8.54 -3.50 -2.39
N LEU A 73 -9.48 -3.59 -3.33
CA LEU A 73 -10.54 -4.59 -3.32
C LEU A 73 -9.99 -6.02 -3.47
N LEU A 74 -8.97 -6.21 -4.32
CA LEU A 74 -8.30 -7.50 -4.48
C LEU A 74 -7.63 -7.94 -3.16
N PHE A 75 -6.87 -7.04 -2.52
CA PHE A 75 -6.24 -7.32 -1.24
C PHE A 75 -7.28 -7.57 -0.13
N PHE A 76 -8.37 -6.82 -0.11
CA PHE A 76 -9.47 -7.03 0.83
C PHE A 76 -10.09 -8.42 0.65
N TYR A 77 -10.36 -8.83 -0.59
CA TYR A 77 -10.91 -10.14 -0.88
C TYR A 77 -9.96 -11.28 -0.50
N MET A 78 -8.67 -11.16 -0.84
CA MET A 78 -7.66 -12.15 -0.43
C MET A 78 -7.51 -12.22 1.09
N GLY A 79 -7.50 -11.07 1.77
CA GLY A 79 -7.46 -11.00 3.23
C GLY A 79 -8.69 -11.64 3.87
N TYR A 80 -9.87 -11.42 3.29
CA TYR A 80 -11.11 -12.05 3.73
C TYR A 80 -11.05 -13.58 3.60
N LEU A 81 -10.63 -14.12 2.45
CA LEU A 81 -10.48 -15.56 2.25
C LEU A 81 -9.48 -16.19 3.22
N LEU A 82 -8.35 -15.52 3.45
CA LEU A 82 -7.34 -15.98 4.38
C LEU A 82 -7.87 -15.99 5.83
N PHE A 83 -8.58 -14.93 6.21
CA PHE A 83 -9.19 -14.82 7.53
C PHE A 83 -10.28 -15.86 7.75
N ASP A 84 -11.16 -16.07 6.76
CA ASP A 84 -12.22 -17.06 6.82
C ASP A 84 -11.65 -18.48 7.00
N LYS A 85 -10.57 -18.80 6.28
CA LYS A 85 -9.87 -20.10 6.39
C LYS A 85 -9.17 -20.31 7.74
N LEU A 86 -8.64 -19.25 8.36
CA LEU A 86 -7.92 -19.32 9.64
C LEU A 86 -8.86 -19.19 10.85
N ARG A 87 -10.10 -18.74 10.65
CA ARG A 87 -11.08 -18.49 11.72
C ARG A 87 -11.29 -19.70 12.63
N ASP A 88 -11.37 -20.90 12.06
CA ASP A 88 -11.64 -22.12 12.83
C ASP A 88 -10.45 -22.51 13.74
N THR A 89 -9.21 -22.24 13.31
CA THR A 89 -8.00 -22.48 14.13
C THR A 89 -7.93 -21.55 15.35
N TYR A 90 -8.49 -20.33 15.26
CA TYR A 90 -8.48 -19.39 16.39
C TYR A 90 -9.47 -19.77 17.51
N VAL A 91 -10.50 -20.57 17.22
CA VAL A 91 -11.52 -20.94 18.21
C VAL A 91 -11.06 -22.09 19.10
N GLU A 92 -10.15 -22.95 18.64
CA GLU A 92 -9.61 -24.06 19.42
C GLU A 92 -8.46 -23.65 20.37
N GLU A 93 -7.91 -22.45 20.22
CA GLU A 93 -6.80 -21.92 21.05
C GLU A 93 -7.26 -21.01 22.21
N VAL A 94 -8.57 -20.82 22.45
CA VAL A 94 -9.13 -20.01 23.55
C VAL A 94 -9.71 -20.88 24.66
#